data_AF-A0A127P636-F1
#
_entry.id   AF-A0A127P636-F1
#
_cell.length_a   1.000
_cell.length_b   1.000
_cell.length_c   1.000
_cell.angle_alpha   90.00
_cell.angle_beta   90.00
_cell.angle_gamma   90.00
#
_symmetry.space_group_name_H-M   'P 1'
#
loop_
_entity.id
_entity.type
_entity.pdbx_description
1 polymer ?
#
loop_
_entity_poly.entity_id
_entity_poly.type
_entity_poly.pdbx_seq_one_letter_code
_entity_poly.pdbx_strand_id
1 'polypeptide(L)'
;MDKPAIDALNADREVPIVVRQIKALNNSVEQDHRVVKRVIRPMLGFRSFQAAENVSAGIELMRMIRKEQSTMAGADAMSFANQFYALAGPSRAV
;
A
#
# COMPACT_ATOMS: atom_id res chain seq x y z
N MET A 1 12.08 0.86 -18.37
CA MET A 1 12.04 -0.49 -18.97
C MET A 1 12.07 -0.32 -20.46
N ASP A 2 12.97 -1.04 -21.11
CA ASP A 2 13.18 -0.91 -22.56
C ASP A 2 12.12 -1.70 -23.30
N LYS A 3 11.60 -1.12 -24.38
CA LYS A 3 10.55 -1.69 -25.23
C LYS A 3 10.85 -3.14 -25.68
N PRO A 4 12.09 -3.51 -26.09
CA PRO A 4 12.41 -4.87 -26.48
C PRO A 4 12.22 -5.90 -25.37
N ALA A 5 12.45 -5.53 -24.11
CA ALA A 5 12.27 -6.46 -22.98
C ALA A 5 10.79 -6.75 -22.70
N ILE A 6 9.91 -5.77 -22.88
CA ILE A 6 8.46 -5.94 -22.74
C ILE A 6 7.93 -6.78 -23.89
N ASP A 7 8.41 -6.53 -25.10
CA ASP A 7 8.01 -7.29 -26.29
C ASP A 7 8.42 -8.77 -26.16
N ALA A 8 9.62 -9.06 -25.65
CA ALA A 8 10.07 -10.42 -25.35
C ALA A 8 9.21 -11.10 -24.27
N LEU A 9 8.80 -10.38 -23.22
CA LEU A 9 7.91 -10.92 -22.17
C LEU A 9 6.50 -11.19 -22.67
N ASN A 10 6.04 -10.41 -23.65
CA ASN A 10 4.70 -10.54 -24.22
C ASN A 10 4.61 -11.62 -25.30
N ALA A 11 5.74 -12.09 -25.84
CA ALA A 11 5.77 -13.12 -26.88
C ALA A 11 5.06 -14.43 -26.47
N ASP A 12 5.17 -14.81 -25.19
CA ASP A 12 4.58 -16.04 -24.63
C ASP A 12 3.28 -15.78 -23.82
N ARG A 13 2.72 -14.57 -23.87
CA ARG A 13 1.54 -14.20 -23.08
C ARG A 13 0.29 -14.13 -23.94
N GLU A 14 -0.74 -14.87 -23.53
CA GLU A 14 -2.09 -14.74 -24.10
C GLU A 14 -2.67 -13.33 -23.88
N VAL A 15 -2.33 -12.69 -22.75
CA VAL A 15 -2.68 -11.30 -22.45
C VAL A 15 -1.42 -10.43 -22.38
N PRO A 16 -1.18 -9.55 -23.37
CA PRO A 16 0.02 -8.73 -23.43
C PRO A 16 0.03 -7.65 -22.33
N ILE A 17 1.19 -7.45 -21.72
CA ILE A 17 1.47 -6.34 -20.81
C ILE A 17 1.58 -5.05 -21.62
N VAL A 18 0.66 -4.12 -21.42
CA VAL A 18 0.73 -2.78 -21.99
C VAL A 18 1.38 -1.83 -20.99
N VAL A 19 2.58 -1.34 -21.30
CA VAL A 19 3.26 -0.33 -20.48
C VAL A 19 2.77 1.06 -20.89
N ARG A 20 1.97 1.68 -20.02
CA ARG A 20 1.52 3.07 -20.20
C ARG A 20 2.64 4.01 -19.75
N GLN A 21 3.26 4.73 -20.69
CA GLN A 21 4.22 5.79 -20.38
C GLN A 21 3.53 7.14 -20.17
N ILE A 22 2.47 7.18 -19.36
CA ILE A 22 1.78 8.43 -19.04
C ILE A 22 2.45 9.02 -17.79
N LYS A 23 3.26 10.05 -17.99
CA LYS A 23 4.07 10.68 -16.92
C LYS A 23 3.24 11.06 -15.69
N ALA A 24 2.02 11.58 -15.88
CA ALA A 24 1.14 11.96 -14.78
C ALA A 24 0.67 10.75 -13.94
N LEU A 25 0.31 9.64 -14.59
CA LEU A 25 -0.11 8.41 -13.90
C LEU A 25 1.08 7.77 -13.17
N ASN A 26 2.25 7.72 -13.81
CA ASN A 26 3.47 7.20 -13.18
C ASN A 26 3.86 8.02 -11.95
N ASN A 27 3.75 9.35 -12.02
CA ASN A 27 4.02 10.21 -10.87
C ASN A 27 3.07 9.94 -9.70
N SER A 28 1.77 9.72 -9.96
CA SER A 28 0.79 9.39 -8.92
C SER A 28 1.13 8.07 -8.23
N VAL A 29 1.40 7.02 -9.02
CA VAL A 29 1.77 5.70 -8.50
C VAL A 29 3.07 5.76 -7.70
N GLU A 30 4.12 6.41 -8.22
CA GLU A 30 5.39 6.55 -7.49
C GLU A 30 5.26 7.39 -6.23
N GLN A 31 4.38 8.39 -6.21
CA GLN A 31 4.12 9.19 -5.03
C GLN A 31 3.44 8.38 -3.92
N ASP A 32 2.42 7.59 -4.24
CA ASP A 32 1.78 6.70 -3.27
C ASP A 32 2.79 5.65 -2.75
N HIS A 33 3.59 5.07 -3.65
CA HIS A 33 4.65 4.14 -3.27
C HIS A 33 5.71 4.76 -2.36
N ARG A 34 6.02 6.06 -2.49
CA ARG A 34 7.03 6.73 -1.66
C ARG A 34 6.66 6.71 -0.18
N VAL A 35 5.38 6.80 0.16
CA VAL A 35 4.91 6.75 1.55
C VAL A 35 5.13 5.35 2.12
N VAL A 36 4.71 4.32 1.40
CA VAL A 36 4.92 2.92 1.80
C VAL A 36 6.42 2.62 1.91
N LYS A 37 7.21 2.97 0.89
CA LYS A 37 8.67 2.82 0.87
C LYS A 37 9.32 3.48 2.09
N ARG A 38 8.89 4.69 2.48
CA ARG A 38 9.45 5.38 3.66
C ARG A 38 9.23 4.60 4.97
N VAL A 39 8.06 3.98 5.14
CA VAL A 39 7.74 3.20 6.35
C VAL A 39 8.50 1.87 6.37
N ILE A 40 8.62 1.20 5.22
CA ILE A 40 9.23 -0.14 5.14
C ILE A 40 10.76 -0.11 5.02
N ARG A 41 11.37 0.97 4.53
CA ARG A 41 12.83 1.06 4.31
C ARG A 41 13.69 0.81 5.56
N PRO A 42 13.29 1.21 6.79
CA PRO A 42 14.02 0.81 8.00
C PRO A 42 13.77 -0.65 8.43
N MET A 43 12.83 -1.37 7.80
CA MET A 43 12.56 -2.78 8.08
C MET A 43 13.50 -3.67 7.25
N LEU A 44 13.92 -4.82 7.79
CA LEU A 44 14.73 -5.83 7.09
C LEU A 44 13.94 -6.64 6.03
N GLY A 45 12.89 -6.03 5.46
CA GLY A 45 11.90 -6.71 4.63
C GLY A 45 10.86 -7.48 5.44
N PHE A 46 9.90 -8.09 4.72
CA PHE A 46 8.84 -8.90 5.31
C PHE A 46 9.21 -10.38 5.26
N ARG A 47 9.00 -11.10 6.36
CA ARG A 47 9.25 -12.55 6.44
C ARG A 47 8.17 -13.40 5.74
N SER A 48 7.01 -12.83 5.44
CA SER A 48 5.92 -13.49 4.73
C SER A 48 5.03 -12.46 4.04
N PHE A 49 4.23 -12.91 3.06
CA PHE A 49 3.21 -12.07 2.42
C PHE A 49 2.18 -11.58 3.44
N GLN A 50 1.76 -12.43 4.37
CA GLN A 50 0.83 -12.04 5.44
C GLN A 50 1.40 -10.87 6.28
N ALA A 51 2.70 -10.89 6.58
CA ALA A 51 3.33 -9.79 7.31
C ALA A 51 3.35 -8.50 6.47
N ALA A 52 3.59 -8.59 5.17
CA ALA A 52 3.53 -7.46 4.24
C ALA A 52 2.12 -6.88 4.12
N GLU A 53 1.11 -7.74 4.04
CA GLU A 53 -0.31 -7.36 3.97
C GLU A 53 -0.75 -6.65 5.25
N ASN A 54 -0.43 -7.20 6.43
CA ASN A 54 -0.77 -6.60 7.71
C ASN A 54 -0.15 -5.21 7.87
N VAL A 55 1.12 -5.04 7.47
CA VAL A 55 1.79 -3.74 7.53
C VAL A 55 1.19 -2.77 6.52
N SER A 56 0.86 -3.23 5.31
CA SER A 56 0.21 -2.40 4.29
C SER A 56 -1.17 -1.94 4.75
N ALA A 57 -1.97 -2.84 5.34
CA ALA A 57 -3.27 -2.51 5.92
C ALA A 57 -3.16 -1.51 7.08
N GLY A 58 -2.15 -1.66 7.94
CA GLY A 58 -1.89 -0.70 9.03
C GLY A 58 -1.50 0.70 8.51
N ILE A 59 -0.67 0.77 7.46
CA ILE A 59 -0.30 2.06 6.84
C ILE A 59 -1.54 2.75 6.26
N GLU A 60 -2.40 2.00 5.57
CA GLU A 60 -3.63 2.55 5.00
C GLU A 60 -4.63 2.97 6.08
N LEU A 61 -4.80 2.16 7.13
CA LEU A 61 -5.63 2.51 8.28
C LEU A 61 -5.18 3.81 8.94
N MET A 62 -3.88 3.98 9.15
CA MET A 62 -3.34 5.23 9.71
C MET A 62 -3.56 6.43 8.77
N ARG A 63 -3.54 6.21 7.45
CA ARG A 63 -3.87 7.24 6.46
C ARG A 63 -5.34 7.65 6.52
N MET A 64 -6.25 6.69 6.68
CA MET A 64 -7.69 6.94 6.83
C MET A 64 -7.98 7.74 8.11
N ILE A 65 -7.37 7.36 9.23
CA ILE A 65 -7.48 8.07 10.52
C ILE A 65 -7.02 9.53 10.38
N ARG A 66 -5.85 9.76 9.78
CA ARG A 66 -5.30 11.12 9.59
C ARG A 66 -6.11 11.99 8.64
N LYS A 67 -6.90 11.38 7.75
CA LYS A 67 -7.80 12.10 6.84
C LYS A 67 -9.22 12.23 7.39
N GLU A 68 -9.47 11.77 8.61
CA GLU A 68 -10.80 11.73 9.23
C GLU A 68 -11.82 10.97 8.37
N GLN A 69 -11.34 10.01 7.57
CA GLN A 69 -12.18 9.21 6.67
C GLN A 69 -12.82 8.01 7.37
N SER A 70 -12.46 7.76 8.64
CA SER A 70 -13.08 6.73 9.46
C SER A 70 -14.32 7.28 10.16
N THR A 71 -15.50 6.78 9.80
CA THR A 71 -16.73 6.98 10.58
C THR A 71 -16.67 6.16 11.86
N MET A 72 -15.95 6.66 12.86
CA MET A 72 -15.91 6.09 14.21
C MET A 72 -16.53 7.10 15.18
N ALA A 73 -17.58 6.70 15.90
CA ALA A 73 -18.22 7.56 16.89
C ALA A 73 -17.23 7.90 18.01
N GLY A 74 -17.08 9.19 18.32
CA GLY A 74 -16.14 9.65 19.35
C GLY A 74 -14.66 9.69 18.91
N ALA A 75 -14.36 9.56 17.61
CA ALA A 75 -12.99 9.66 17.10
C ALA A 75 -12.29 10.96 17.54
N ASP A 76 -13.00 12.10 17.50
CA ASP A 76 -12.47 13.42 17.87
C ASP A 76 -11.96 13.50 19.32
N ALA A 77 -12.49 12.65 20.21
CA ALA A 77 -12.09 12.57 21.60
C ALA A 77 -10.92 11.59 21.84
N MET A 78 -10.53 10.81 20.83
CA MET A 78 -9.51 9.76 20.92
C MET A 78 -8.23 10.18 20.20
N SER A 79 -7.07 9.85 20.80
CA SER A 79 -5.79 9.99 20.10
C SER A 79 -5.75 9.07 18.87
N PHE A 80 -4.98 9.42 17.85
CA PHE A 80 -4.81 8.56 16.66
C PHE A 80 -4.34 7.14 17.00
N ALA A 81 -3.54 6.98 18.05
CA ALA A 81 -3.13 5.65 18.52
C ALA A 81 -4.33 4.85 19.04
N ASN A 82 -5.20 5.46 19.84
CA ASN A 82 -6.39 4.79 20.35
C ASN A 82 -7.40 4.49 19.23
N GLN A 83 -7.56 5.40 18.27
CA GLN A 83 -8.37 5.15 17.07
C GLN A 83 -7.80 3.97 16.26
N PHE A 84 -6.47 3.93 16.10
CA PHE A 84 -5.78 2.85 15.40
C PHE A 84 -6.01 1.50 16.09
N TYR A 85 -5.81 1.40 17.41
CA TYR A 85 -6.02 0.15 18.13
C TYR A 85 -7.49 -0.27 18.18
N ALA A 86 -8.44 0.67 18.18
CA ALA A 86 -9.87 0.35 18.11
C ALA A 86 -10.27 -0.25 16.74
N LEU A 87 -9.61 0.18 15.66
CA LEU A 87 -9.92 -0.25 14.29
C LEU A 87 -9.06 -1.43 13.82
N ALA A 88 -7.83 -1.54 14.31
CA ALA A 88 -6.95 -2.68 14.10
C ALA A 88 -7.46 -3.85 14.96
N GLY A 89 -8.53 -4.51 14.52
CA GLY A 89 -9.02 -5.74 15.15
C GLY A 89 -7.91 -6.79 15.30
N PRO A 90 -8.13 -7.86 16.09
CA PRO A 90 -7.12 -8.90 16.27
C PRO A 90 -6.66 -9.39 14.90
N SER A 91 -5.35 -9.29 14.64
CA SER A 91 -4.70 -9.76 13.42
C SER A 91 -5.30 -11.11 13.07
N ARG A 92 -5.97 -11.23 11.90
CA ARG A 92 -6.62 -12.46 11.45
C ARG A 92 -5.65 -13.62 11.67
N ALA A 93 -5.90 -14.38 12.72
CA ALA A 93 -5.14 -15.55 13.05
C ALA A 93 -5.57 -16.62 12.06
N VAL A 94 -4.64 -17.03 11.21
CA VAL A 94 -4.69 -18.27 10.42
C VAL A 94 -3.31 -18.89 10.48
#